data_AF-A0A535S5V3-F1
#
_entry.id   AF-A0A535S5V3-F1
#
_cell.length_a   1.000
_cell.length_b   1.000
_cell.length_c   1.000
_cell.angle_alpha   90.00
_cell.angle_beta   90.00
_cell.angle_gamma   90.00
#
_symmetry.space_group_name_H-M   'P 1'
#
loop_
_entity.id
_entity.type
_entity.pdbx_description
1 polymer ?
#
loop_
_entity_poly.entity_id
_entity_poly.type
_entity_poly.pdbx_seq_one_letter_code
_entity_poly.pdbx_strand_id
1 'polypeptide(L)'
;MTIGRSMRSNLGANGAKRSRSLPGPYGLAGRPEEIAAAAGCIGLLLLVFLGDLVTPVQVALGALGLIPLLAGAWLLSDRLALAVALVAVGQLVLTAALGALSIPTVVAEATTYVVLGLVVRLYAGTLSEMLRRQISIKRAAITARTGVEMLTRREREVAQLAAQGYTAREIGEQLHIGERTVETHVANVCSKLGLKAKVELVRSAARLGL
;
A
#
# COMPACT_ATOMS: atom_id res chain seq x y z
N MET A 1 19.11 9.78 -47.81
CA MET A 1 18.36 10.87 -47.14
C MET A 1 17.19 10.21 -46.41
N THR A 2 17.31 9.75 -45.15
CA THR A 2 17.43 10.55 -43.90
C THR A 2 16.28 11.57 -43.85
N ILE A 3 15.31 11.57 -42.94
CA ILE A 3 15.31 11.68 -41.46
C ILE A 3 13.84 11.40 -41.04
N GLY A 4 13.50 10.56 -40.05
CA GLY A 4 13.43 10.89 -38.61
C GLY A 4 12.31 10.03 -37.99
N ARG A 5 12.60 9.07 -37.11
CA ARG A 5 12.73 9.20 -35.65
C ARG A 5 11.56 9.94 -34.99
N SER A 6 10.95 9.24 -34.01
CA SER A 6 10.10 9.77 -32.93
C SER A 6 8.59 9.71 -33.12
N MET A 7 8.01 8.53 -32.86
CA MET A 7 6.73 8.46 -32.14
C MET A 7 6.62 7.18 -31.32
N ARG A 8 7.58 7.01 -30.40
CA ARG A 8 7.34 6.27 -29.14
C ARG A 8 6.91 7.30 -28.09
N SER A 9 5.61 7.46 -27.95
CA SER A 9 4.91 7.86 -26.72
C SER A 9 3.44 7.62 -27.08
N ASN A 10 2.62 6.85 -26.40
CA ASN A 10 2.29 7.05 -24.99
C ASN A 10 1.34 5.92 -24.50
N LEU A 11 1.57 4.66 -24.89
CA LEU A 11 0.57 3.57 -24.76
C LEU A 11 0.85 2.55 -23.63
N GLY A 12 1.63 2.90 -22.59
CA GLY A 12 1.97 1.92 -21.54
C GLY A 12 2.15 2.43 -20.12
N ALA A 13 1.99 3.74 -19.83
CA ALA A 13 2.30 4.31 -18.51
C ALA A 13 1.09 4.95 -17.80
N ASN A 14 -0.12 4.86 -18.35
CA ASN A 14 -1.32 5.44 -17.74
C ASN A 14 -2.29 4.38 -17.16
N GLY A 15 -1.72 3.25 -16.74
CA GLY A 15 -2.42 2.12 -16.14
C GLY A 15 -2.20 2.00 -14.63
N ALA A 16 -1.71 3.05 -13.96
CA ALA A 16 -1.88 3.21 -12.52
C ALA A 16 -3.37 3.46 -12.27
N LYS A 17 -4.18 2.41 -12.43
CA LYS A 17 -5.51 2.30 -11.85
C LYS A 17 -5.34 2.75 -10.41
N ARG A 18 -5.80 3.98 -10.14
CA ARG A 18 -6.31 4.41 -8.85
C ARG A 18 -7.39 3.39 -8.47
N SER A 19 -6.97 2.19 -8.06
CA SER A 19 -7.78 1.41 -7.18
C SER A 19 -7.93 2.34 -5.98
N ARG A 20 -9.15 2.83 -5.77
CA ARG A 20 -9.59 3.31 -4.47
C ARG A 20 -9.55 2.10 -3.54
N SER A 21 -8.37 1.53 -3.34
CA SER A 21 -8.11 0.63 -2.24
C SER A 21 -8.19 1.54 -1.03
N LEU A 22 -9.19 1.29 -0.19
CA LEU A 22 -9.29 1.93 1.11
C LEU A 22 -7.89 1.88 1.75
N PRO A 23 -7.38 3.03 2.25
CA PRO A 23 -6.08 3.04 2.90
C PRO A 23 -6.04 1.93 3.95
N GLY A 24 -5.05 1.04 3.82
CA GLY A 24 -4.84 -0.03 4.78
C GLY A 24 -4.56 0.53 6.19
N PRO A 25 -4.62 -0.31 7.23
CA PRO A 25 -4.27 0.10 8.58
C PRO A 25 -2.87 0.75 8.59
N TYR A 26 -2.73 1.91 9.25
CA TYR A 26 -1.52 2.74 9.25
C TYR A 26 -1.11 3.31 7.86
N GLY A 27 -2.03 3.40 6.90
CA GLY A 27 -1.74 3.79 5.52
C GLY A 27 -1.13 5.20 5.35
N LEU A 28 -1.25 6.06 6.37
CA LEU A 28 -0.68 7.41 6.38
C LEU A 28 0.56 7.55 7.27
N ALA A 29 0.94 6.52 8.03
CA ALA A 29 2.06 6.60 8.97
C ALA A 29 3.36 7.00 8.26
N GLY A 30 3.92 8.16 8.62
CA GLY A 30 5.15 8.71 8.07
C GLY A 30 4.99 9.54 6.78
N ARG A 31 3.76 9.81 6.33
CA ARG A 31 3.48 10.70 5.19
C ARG A 31 3.19 12.13 5.67
N PRO A 32 3.51 13.18 4.88
CA PRO A 32 3.17 14.56 5.25
C PRO A 32 1.64 14.78 5.39
N GLU A 33 0.84 13.96 4.71
CA GLU A 33 -0.62 13.96 4.77
C GLU A 33 -1.17 13.48 6.13
N GLU A 34 -0.35 12.82 6.97
CA GLU A 34 -0.75 12.33 8.29
C GLU A 34 -1.12 13.47 9.25
N ILE A 35 -0.34 14.55 9.21
CA ILE A 35 -0.56 15.73 10.06
C ILE A 35 -1.86 16.44 9.65
N ALA A 36 -2.12 16.55 8.34
CA ALA A 36 -3.35 17.13 7.82
C ALA A 36 -4.58 16.29 8.20
N ALA A 37 -4.48 14.96 8.14
CA ALA A 37 -5.56 14.06 8.56
C ALA A 37 -5.82 14.14 10.08
N ALA A 38 -4.75 14.22 10.89
CA ALA A 38 -4.87 14.40 12.34
C ALA A 38 -5.52 15.75 12.70
N ALA A 39 -5.07 16.83 12.07
CA ALA A 39 -5.65 18.15 12.25
C ALA A 39 -7.12 18.20 11.82
N GLY A 40 -7.49 17.49 10.74
CA GLY A 40 -8.88 17.33 10.32
C GLY A 40 -9.73 16.59 11.35
N CYS A 41 -9.22 15.50 11.93
CA CYS A 41 -9.95 14.76 12.99
C CYS A 41 -10.14 15.61 14.24
N ILE A 42 -9.09 16.31 14.69
CA ILE A 42 -9.14 17.21 15.85
C ILE A 42 -10.10 18.39 15.57
N GLY A 43 -10.05 18.98 14.37
CA GLY A 43 -10.94 20.05 13.97
C GLY A 43 -12.41 19.62 13.94
N LEU A 44 -12.68 18.40 13.46
CA LEU A 44 -14.04 17.84 13.43
C LEU A 44 -14.55 17.54 14.85
N LEU A 45 -13.69 17.05 15.74
CA LEU A 45 -14.00 16.89 17.17
C LEU A 45 -14.30 18.24 17.85
N LEU A 46 -13.54 19.30 17.55
CA LEU A 46 -13.80 20.65 18.06
C LEU A 46 -15.12 21.22 17.54
N LEU A 47 -15.45 20.97 16.26
CA LEU A 47 -16.68 21.42 15.64
C LEU A 47 -17.91 20.72 16.26
N VAL A 48 -17.82 19.41 16.49
CA VAL A 48 -18.87 18.64 17.19
C VAL A 48 -19.09 19.20 18.60
N PHE A 49 -18.02 19.46 19.35
CA PHE A 49 -18.11 20.04 20.70
C PHE A 49 -18.72 21.44 20.71
N LEU A 50 -18.39 22.29 19.72
CA LEU A 50 -19.00 23.61 19.58
C LEU A 50 -20.51 23.49 19.30
N GLY A 51 -20.93 22.46 18.55
CA GLY A 51 -22.34 22.13 18.30
C GLY A 51 -23.07 21.64 19.56
N ASP A 52 -22.43 20.81 20.37
CA ASP A 52 -22.94 20.38 21.68
C ASP A 52 -23.14 21.57 22.64
N LEU A 53 -22.27 22.58 22.57
CA LEU A 53 -22.37 23.78 23.42
C LEU A 53 -23.56 24.68 23.07
N VAL A 54 -24.00 24.65 21.80
CA VAL A 54 -25.06 25.53 21.26
C VAL A 54 -26.43 24.85 21.25
N THR A 55 -26.48 23.51 21.20
CA THR A 55 -27.74 22.76 21.13
C THR A 55 -28.19 22.22 22.49
N PRO A 56 -29.44 22.46 22.93
CA PRO A 56 -29.94 21.99 24.23
C PRO A 56 -30.30 20.49 24.27
N VAL A 57 -30.02 19.73 23.20
CA VAL A 57 -30.32 18.28 23.09
C VAL A 57 -28.98 17.52 23.11
N GLN A 58 -28.40 17.38 24.30
CA GLN A 58 -27.00 16.93 24.51
C GLN A 58 -26.68 15.46 24.12
N VAL A 59 -27.65 14.66 23.65
CA VAL A 59 -27.47 13.19 23.50
C VAL A 59 -27.17 12.75 22.06
N ALA A 60 -27.45 13.58 21.05
CA ALA A 60 -27.39 13.14 19.65
C ALA A 60 -26.03 13.39 18.95
N LEU A 61 -25.23 14.33 19.46
CA LEU A 61 -24.02 14.82 18.78
C LEU A 61 -22.73 14.11 19.27
N GLY A 62 -22.68 13.59 20.49
CA GLY A 62 -21.55 12.79 20.99
C GLY A 62 -21.25 11.57 20.13
N ALA A 63 -22.28 10.87 19.65
CA ALA A 63 -22.14 9.73 18.74
C ALA A 63 -21.43 10.08 17.41
N LEU A 64 -21.48 11.35 16.96
CA LEU A 64 -20.76 11.81 15.77
C LEU A 64 -19.25 11.95 16.02
N GLY A 65 -18.82 12.11 17.28
CA GLY A 65 -17.42 12.09 17.69
C GLY A 65 -16.75 10.73 17.56
N LEU A 66 -17.52 9.64 17.47
CA LEU A 66 -17.00 8.29 17.20
C LEU A 66 -16.34 8.20 15.82
N ILE A 67 -16.87 8.89 14.82
CA ILE A 67 -16.40 8.81 13.44
C ILE A 67 -14.94 9.29 13.31
N PRO A 68 -14.55 10.50 13.77
CA PRO A 68 -13.15 10.94 13.72
C PRO A 68 -12.24 10.15 14.66
N LEU A 69 -12.73 9.62 15.78
CA LEU A 69 -11.96 8.78 16.69
C LEU A 69 -11.61 7.42 16.06
N LEU A 70 -12.59 6.77 15.43
CA LEU A 70 -12.42 5.53 14.67
C LEU A 70 -11.50 5.72 13.47
N ALA A 71 -11.70 6.81 12.71
CA ALA A 71 -10.86 7.14 11.58
C ALA A 71 -9.40 7.40 12.02
N GLY A 72 -9.21 8.17 13.10
CA GLY A 72 -7.90 8.40 13.70
C GLY A 72 -7.22 7.11 14.15
N ALA A 73 -7.94 6.24 14.86
CA ALA A 73 -7.42 4.95 15.33
C ALA A 73 -7.04 3.98 14.20
N TRP A 74 -7.65 4.11 13.02
CA TRP A 74 -7.37 3.24 11.86
C TRP A 74 -6.24 3.78 10.95
N LEU A 75 -6.16 5.10 10.76
CA LEU A 75 -5.28 5.73 9.75
C LEU A 75 -3.96 6.26 10.30
N LEU A 76 -3.93 6.74 11.55
CA LEU A 76 -2.80 7.48 12.12
C LEU A 76 -1.78 6.56 12.79
N SER A 77 -0.56 7.07 12.95
CA SER A 77 0.45 6.45 13.80
C SER A 77 0.05 6.43 15.28
N ASP A 78 0.74 5.59 16.05
CA ASP A 78 0.47 5.38 17.47
C ASP A 78 0.43 6.67 18.30
N ARG A 79 1.28 7.66 17.94
CA ARG A 79 1.40 8.93 18.66
C ARG A 79 0.22 9.87 18.38
N LEU A 80 -0.18 9.98 17.12
CA LEU A 80 -1.28 10.88 16.73
C LEU A 80 -2.64 10.28 17.08
N ALA A 81 -2.81 8.97 17.01
CA ALA A 81 -4.03 8.31 17.49
C ALA A 81 -4.21 8.49 19.02
N LEU A 82 -3.13 8.46 19.80
CA LEU A 82 -3.19 8.80 21.24
C LEU A 82 -3.57 10.27 21.46
N ALA A 83 -3.02 11.20 20.67
CA ALA A 83 -3.36 12.61 20.77
C ALA A 83 -4.86 12.85 20.50
N VAL A 84 -5.42 12.24 19.44
CA VAL A 84 -6.86 12.33 19.13
C VAL A 84 -7.72 11.75 20.25
N ALA A 85 -7.32 10.60 20.82
CA ALA A 85 -8.04 10.00 21.94
C ALA A 85 -8.00 10.88 23.20
N LEU A 86 -6.85 11.47 23.53
CA LEU A 86 -6.72 12.39 24.67
C LEU A 86 -7.56 13.66 24.48
N VAL A 87 -7.62 14.20 23.26
CA VAL A 87 -8.48 15.35 22.94
C VAL A 87 -9.95 14.99 23.14
N ALA A 88 -10.40 13.84 22.62
CA ALA A 88 -11.78 13.39 22.79
C ALA A 88 -12.17 13.18 24.26
N VAL A 89 -11.29 12.53 25.05
CA VAL A 89 -11.49 12.37 26.50
C VAL A 89 -11.49 13.72 27.22
N GLY A 90 -10.59 14.63 26.85
CA GLY A 90 -10.51 15.97 27.44
C GLY A 90 -11.78 16.79 27.18
N GLN A 91 -12.35 16.72 25.97
CA GLN A 91 -13.62 17.35 25.65
C GLN A 91 -14.76 16.77 26.49
N LEU A 92 -14.84 15.45 26.63
CA LEU A 92 -15.87 14.80 27.45
C LEU A 92 -15.80 15.22 28.93
N VAL A 93 -14.59 15.31 29.50
CA VAL A 93 -14.37 15.80 30.87
C VAL A 93 -14.77 17.28 31.00
N LEU A 94 -14.47 18.10 29.98
CA LEU A 94 -14.84 19.51 29.98
C LEU A 94 -16.36 19.69 29.92
N THR A 95 -17.07 18.92 29.09
CA THR A 95 -18.54 18.95 29.04
C THR A 95 -19.17 18.52 30.37
N ALA A 96 -18.58 17.52 31.04
CA ALA A 96 -18.99 17.09 32.37
C ALA A 96 -18.77 18.19 33.43
N ALA A 97 -17.62 18.87 33.38
CA ALA A 97 -17.26 19.94 34.33
C ALA A 97 -18.15 21.18 34.19
N LEU A 98 -18.68 21.44 33.00
CA LEU A 98 -19.67 22.50 32.75
C LEU A 98 -21.07 22.17 33.28
N GLY A 99 -21.28 20.98 33.86
CA GLY A 99 -22.56 20.54 34.42
C GLY A 99 -23.62 20.23 33.36
N ALA A 100 -23.22 20.11 32.09
CA ALA A 100 -24.13 19.87 30.96
C ALA A 100 -24.49 18.38 30.77
N LEU A 101 -23.78 17.45 31.43
CA LEU A 101 -24.11 16.03 31.45
C LEU A 101 -24.18 15.46 32.86
N SER A 102 -25.04 14.46 33.04
CA SER A 102 -25.05 13.64 34.24
C SER A 102 -23.82 12.71 34.27
N ILE A 103 -23.25 12.49 35.46
CA ILE A 103 -22.11 11.58 35.68
C ILE A 103 -22.29 10.20 34.98
N PRO A 104 -23.45 9.52 35.02
CA PRO A 104 -23.59 8.21 34.37
C PRO A 104 -23.45 8.26 32.84
N THR A 105 -23.89 9.32 32.17
CA THR A 105 -23.71 9.47 30.72
C THR A 105 -22.25 9.70 30.35
N VAL A 106 -21.52 10.50 31.14
CA VAL A 106 -20.08 10.73 30.96
C VAL A 106 -19.30 9.43 31.05
N VAL A 107 -19.61 8.59 32.05
CA VAL A 107 -18.96 7.29 32.22
C VAL A 107 -19.30 6.33 31.07
N ALA A 108 -20.55 6.30 30.61
CA ALA A 108 -20.96 5.45 29.50
C ALA A 108 -20.27 5.83 28.17
N GLU A 109 -20.20 7.13 27.86
CA GLU A 109 -19.51 7.62 26.66
C GLU A 109 -18.00 7.40 26.74
N ALA A 110 -17.36 7.72 27.87
CA ALA A 110 -15.92 7.49 28.07
C ALA A 110 -15.56 6.03 27.85
N THR A 111 -16.36 5.12 28.42
CA THR A 111 -16.17 3.67 28.28
C THR A 111 -16.31 3.25 26.82
N THR A 112 -17.29 3.79 26.11
CA THR A 112 -17.52 3.48 24.69
C THR A 112 -16.34 3.94 23.82
N TYR A 113 -15.86 5.18 23.99
CA TYR A 113 -14.72 5.69 23.23
C TYR A 113 -13.44 4.88 23.51
N VAL A 114 -13.16 4.55 24.77
CA VAL A 114 -11.97 3.78 25.16
C VAL A 114 -12.03 2.37 24.61
N VAL A 115 -13.13 1.65 24.81
CA VAL A 115 -13.28 0.26 24.35
C VAL A 115 -13.20 0.20 22.83
N LEU A 116 -13.92 1.08 22.12
CA LEU A 116 -13.95 1.05 20.66
C LEU A 116 -12.61 1.46 20.05
N GLY A 117 -11.94 2.47 20.62
CA GLY A 117 -10.59 2.86 20.21
C GLY A 117 -9.57 1.74 20.42
N LEU A 118 -9.66 1.01 21.53
CA LEU A 118 -8.80 -0.13 21.82
C LEU A 118 -9.05 -1.28 20.83
N VAL A 119 -10.31 -1.64 20.60
CA VAL A 119 -10.69 -2.70 19.65
C VAL A 119 -10.19 -2.40 18.25
N VAL A 120 -10.38 -1.17 17.76
CA VAL A 120 -9.88 -0.77 16.44
C VAL A 120 -8.37 -0.89 16.35
N ARG A 121 -7.65 -0.50 17.40
CA ARG A 121 -6.18 -0.51 17.41
C ARG A 121 -5.63 -1.93 17.46
N LEU A 122 -6.25 -2.83 18.23
CA LEU A 122 -5.91 -4.25 18.23
C LEU A 122 -6.19 -4.90 16.86
N TYR A 123 -7.30 -4.52 16.22
CA TYR A 123 -7.64 -5.00 14.89
C TYR A 123 -6.67 -4.48 13.81
N ALA A 124 -6.29 -3.20 13.87
CA ALA A 124 -5.30 -2.61 12.97
C ALA A 124 -3.92 -3.26 13.14
N GLY A 125 -3.50 -3.50 14.39
CA GLY A 125 -2.25 -4.19 14.72
C GLY A 125 -2.19 -5.60 14.14
N THR A 126 -3.17 -6.43 14.47
CA THR A 126 -3.27 -7.82 13.98
C THR A 126 -3.34 -7.89 12.45
N LEU A 127 -4.15 -7.04 11.81
CA LEU A 127 -4.23 -6.98 10.34
C LEU A 127 -2.90 -6.55 9.71
N SER A 128 -2.19 -5.59 10.32
CA SER A 128 -0.87 -5.16 9.83
C SER A 128 0.17 -6.27 9.90
N GLU A 129 0.15 -7.10 10.96
CA GLU A 129 1.03 -8.25 11.09
C GLU A 129 0.72 -9.33 10.06
N MET A 130 -0.56 -9.65 9.85
CA MET A 130 -0.99 -10.61 8.83
C MET A 130 -0.56 -10.18 7.43
N LEU A 131 -0.74 -8.91 7.09
CA LEU A 131 -0.29 -8.35 5.80
C LEU A 131 1.23 -8.39 5.66
N ARG A 132 1.98 -8.02 6.70
CA ARG A 132 3.46 -8.12 6.71
C ARG A 132 3.93 -9.55 6.50
N ARG A 133 3.30 -10.54 7.17
CA ARG A 133 3.60 -11.97 7.00
C ARG A 133 3.31 -12.45 5.58
N GLN A 134 2.19 -12.05 4.98
CA GLN A 134 1.92 -12.44 3.59
C GLN A 134 2.92 -11.84 2.60
N ILE A 135 3.28 -10.57 2.78
CA ILE A 135 4.27 -9.89 1.93
C ILE A 135 5.64 -10.54 2.12
N SER A 136 6.04 -10.88 3.35
CA SER A 136 7.32 -11.54 3.60
C SER A 136 7.38 -12.94 3.00
N ILE A 137 6.31 -13.74 3.11
CA ILE A 137 6.22 -15.07 2.47
C ILE A 137 6.30 -14.95 0.95
N LYS A 138 5.54 -14.03 0.34
CA LYS A 138 5.61 -13.81 -1.12
C LYS A 138 6.99 -13.34 -1.56
N ARG A 139 7.63 -12.44 -0.81
CA ARG A 139 8.99 -11.99 -1.11
C ARG A 139 10.00 -13.12 -0.96
N ALA A 140 9.92 -13.91 0.11
CA ALA A 140 10.76 -15.07 0.34
C ALA A 140 10.62 -16.10 -0.80
N ALA A 141 9.40 -16.36 -1.27
CA ALA A 141 9.14 -17.24 -2.41
C ALA A 141 9.72 -16.68 -3.73
N ILE A 142 9.63 -15.36 -3.95
CA ILE A 142 10.23 -14.70 -5.13
C ILE A 142 11.75 -14.77 -5.06
N THR A 143 12.36 -14.56 -3.89
CA THR A 143 13.82 -14.68 -3.71
C THR A 143 14.31 -16.13 -3.75
N ALA A 144 13.46 -17.09 -3.36
CA ALA A 144 13.77 -18.52 -3.42
C ALA A 144 13.72 -19.08 -4.84
N ARG A 145 12.96 -18.46 -5.76
CA ARG A 145 13.04 -18.78 -7.19
C ARG A 145 14.43 -18.46 -7.68
N THR A 146 15.19 -19.44 -8.12
CA THR A 146 16.53 -19.23 -8.70
C THR A 146 16.54 -19.59 -10.17
N GLY A 147 17.33 -18.86 -10.97
CA GLY A 147 17.54 -19.18 -12.38
C GLY A 147 16.27 -19.08 -13.23
N VAL A 148 15.95 -20.16 -13.96
CA VAL A 148 14.90 -20.21 -15.00
C VAL A 148 13.47 -20.03 -14.45
N GLU A 149 13.27 -20.21 -13.15
CA GLU A 149 11.97 -19.98 -12.48
C GLU A 149 11.60 -18.50 -12.33
N MET A 150 12.58 -17.60 -12.43
CA MET A 150 12.34 -16.16 -12.44
C MET A 150 11.90 -15.64 -13.82
N LEU A 151 12.13 -16.41 -14.88
CA LEU A 151 11.80 -16.02 -16.25
C LEU A 151 10.30 -16.20 -16.51
N THR A 152 9.70 -15.22 -17.17
CA THR A 152 8.36 -15.38 -17.74
C THR A 152 8.39 -16.45 -18.83
N ARG A 153 7.21 -16.95 -19.22
CA ARG A 153 7.09 -17.98 -20.26
C ARG A 153 7.81 -17.58 -21.56
N ARG A 154 7.61 -16.35 -22.05
CA ARG A 154 8.26 -15.86 -23.27
C ARG A 154 9.76 -15.64 -23.10
N GLU A 155 10.20 -15.16 -21.95
CA GLU A 155 11.63 -15.04 -21.65
C GLU A 155 12.32 -16.40 -21.60
N ARG A 156 11.64 -17.45 -21.09
CA ARG A 156 12.16 -18.81 -21.08
C ARG A 156 12.29 -19.38 -22.49
N GLU A 157 11.28 -19.20 -23.34
CA GLU A 157 11.33 -19.63 -24.74
C GLU A 157 12.49 -18.95 -25.50
N VAL A 158 12.65 -17.63 -25.34
CA VAL A 158 13.77 -16.88 -25.92
C VAL A 158 15.11 -17.36 -25.34
N ALA A 159 15.19 -17.62 -24.04
CA ALA A 159 16.41 -18.10 -23.39
C ALA A 159 16.83 -19.49 -23.88
N GLN A 160 15.88 -20.41 -24.09
CA GLN A 160 16.12 -21.76 -24.62
C GLN A 160 16.68 -21.70 -26.04
N LEU A 161 16.04 -20.93 -26.93
CA LEU A 161 16.53 -20.79 -28.30
C LEU A 161 17.90 -20.07 -28.35
N ALA A 162 18.09 -19.05 -27.50
CA ALA A 162 19.39 -18.40 -27.38
C ALA A 162 20.48 -19.36 -26.87
N ALA A 163 20.15 -20.25 -25.92
CA ALA A 163 21.04 -21.27 -25.40
C ALA A 163 21.42 -22.34 -26.44
N GLN A 164 20.50 -22.67 -27.34
CA GLN A 164 20.74 -23.55 -28.49
C GLN A 164 21.60 -22.90 -29.59
N GLY A 165 21.92 -21.61 -29.46
CA GLY A 165 22.81 -20.89 -30.36
C GLY A 165 22.12 -20.01 -31.41
N TYR A 166 20.78 -19.98 -31.46
CA TYR A 166 20.05 -19.18 -32.43
C TYR A 166 20.33 -17.67 -32.30
N THR A 167 20.34 -16.99 -33.44
CA THR A 167 20.49 -15.53 -33.55
C THR A 167 19.17 -14.81 -33.21
N ALA A 168 19.24 -13.52 -32.86
CA ALA A 168 18.03 -12.74 -32.53
C ALA A 168 17.02 -12.71 -33.69
N ARG A 169 17.51 -12.76 -34.93
CA ARG A 169 16.71 -12.85 -36.14
C ARG A 169 15.99 -14.20 -36.26
N GLU A 170 16.71 -15.31 -36.16
CA GLU A 170 16.13 -16.67 -36.25
C GLU A 170 15.12 -16.93 -35.13
N ILE A 171 15.41 -16.46 -33.90
CA ILE A 171 14.47 -16.52 -32.77
C ILE A 171 13.21 -15.70 -33.08
N GLY A 172 13.38 -14.52 -33.70
CA GLY A 172 12.26 -13.67 -34.10
C GLY A 172 11.37 -14.33 -35.16
N GLU A 173 11.97 -15.03 -36.11
CA GLU A 173 11.26 -15.81 -37.13
C GLU A 173 10.50 -16.98 -36.50
N GLN A 174 11.10 -17.74 -35.58
CA GLN A 174 10.42 -18.86 -34.92
C GLN A 174 9.28 -18.42 -33.98
N LEU A 175 9.50 -17.35 -33.20
CA LEU A 175 8.53 -16.84 -32.23
C LEU A 175 7.56 -15.81 -32.82
N HIS A 176 7.68 -15.50 -34.11
CA HIS A 176 6.87 -14.51 -34.83
C HIS A 176 6.89 -13.11 -34.17
N ILE A 177 8.07 -12.67 -33.75
CA ILE A 177 8.32 -11.36 -33.11
C ILE A 177 9.51 -10.65 -33.77
N GLY A 178 9.52 -9.32 -33.71
CA GLY A 178 10.62 -8.55 -34.30
C GLY A 178 11.95 -8.81 -33.60
N GLU A 179 13.05 -8.83 -34.37
CA GLU A 179 14.42 -9.03 -33.87
C GLU A 179 14.76 -8.12 -32.68
N ARG A 180 14.40 -6.83 -32.75
CA ARG A 180 14.63 -5.86 -31.67
C ARG A 180 13.87 -6.19 -30.38
N THR A 181 12.72 -6.87 -30.49
CA THR A 181 11.96 -7.39 -29.35
C THR A 181 12.68 -8.58 -28.73
N VAL A 182 13.27 -9.46 -29.55
CA VAL A 182 14.12 -10.56 -29.08
C VAL A 182 15.34 -10.03 -28.34
N GLU A 183 16.06 -9.04 -28.89
CA GLU A 183 17.20 -8.40 -28.21
C GLU A 183 16.80 -7.86 -26.83
N THR A 184 15.62 -7.24 -26.74
CA THR A 184 15.06 -6.74 -25.47
C THR A 184 14.76 -7.90 -24.52
N HIS A 185 14.17 -8.99 -24.99
CA HIS A 185 13.93 -10.18 -24.18
C HIS A 185 15.24 -10.82 -23.69
N VAL A 186 16.26 -10.95 -24.54
CA VAL A 186 17.58 -11.49 -24.16
C VAL A 186 18.26 -10.59 -23.12
N ALA A 187 18.19 -9.28 -23.28
CA ALA A 187 18.72 -8.33 -22.29
C ALA A 187 18.00 -8.47 -20.92
N ASN A 188 16.67 -8.59 -20.94
CA ASN A 188 15.88 -8.80 -19.73
C ASN A 188 16.19 -10.16 -19.07
N VAL A 189 16.35 -11.22 -19.86
CA VAL A 189 16.76 -12.55 -19.39
C VAL A 189 18.13 -12.48 -18.73
N CYS A 190 19.13 -11.87 -19.38
CA CYS A 190 20.48 -11.74 -18.84
C CYS A 190 20.46 -10.95 -17.52
N SER A 191 19.74 -9.83 -17.49
CA SER A 191 19.56 -9.02 -16.27
C SER A 191 18.93 -9.82 -15.12
N LYS A 192 17.85 -10.58 -15.40
CA LYS A 192 17.16 -11.42 -14.40
C LYS A 192 18.01 -12.58 -13.88
N LEU A 193 18.91 -13.11 -14.72
CA LEU A 193 19.81 -14.22 -14.37
C LEU A 193 21.17 -13.74 -13.83
N GLY A 194 21.42 -12.43 -13.75
CA GLY A 194 22.70 -11.87 -13.30
C GLY A 194 23.86 -12.07 -14.30
N LEU A 195 23.54 -12.24 -15.58
CA LEU A 195 24.49 -12.46 -16.67
C LEU A 195 24.77 -11.15 -17.41
N LYS A 196 26.01 -10.97 -17.89
CA LYS A 196 26.42 -9.75 -18.59
C LYS A 196 26.16 -9.80 -20.09
N ALA A 197 26.11 -11.01 -20.68
CA ALA A 197 26.00 -11.18 -22.12
C ALA A 197 25.29 -12.48 -22.51
N LYS A 198 24.73 -12.51 -23.73
CA LYS A 198 24.15 -13.72 -24.35
C LYS A 198 25.14 -14.90 -24.33
N VAL A 199 26.43 -14.64 -24.48
CA VAL A 199 27.47 -15.69 -24.45
C VAL A 199 27.53 -16.39 -23.09
N GLU A 200 27.35 -15.65 -21.98
CA GLU A 200 27.32 -16.23 -20.64
C GLU A 200 26.04 -17.05 -20.40
N LEU A 201 24.93 -16.68 -21.04
CA LEU A 201 23.69 -17.44 -21.05
C LEU A 201 23.87 -18.80 -21.72
N VAL A 202 24.48 -18.83 -22.91
CA VAL A 202 24.82 -20.08 -23.61
C VAL A 202 25.73 -20.96 -22.75
N ARG A 203 26.78 -20.37 -22.15
CA ARG A 203 27.75 -21.09 -21.33
C ARG A 203 27.16 -21.66 -20.03
N SER A 204 26.12 -21.02 -19.50
CA SER A 204 25.47 -21.41 -18.25
C SER A 204 24.18 -22.19 -18.46
N ALA A 205 23.74 -22.41 -19.71
CA ALA A 205 22.49 -23.08 -20.04
C ALA A 205 22.32 -24.45 -19.37
N ALA A 206 23.35 -25.29 -19.43
CA ALA A 206 23.34 -26.62 -18.80
C ALA A 206 23.21 -26.55 -17.26
N ARG A 207 23.79 -25.54 -16.61
CA ARG A 207 23.64 -25.33 -15.15
C ARG A 207 22.26 -24.79 -14.78
N LEU A 208 21.64 -24.05 -15.70
CA LEU A 208 20.34 -23.42 -15.51
C LEU A 208 19.17 -24.35 -15.92
N GLY A 209 19.43 -25.48 -16.57
CA GLY A 209 18.40 -26.41 -17.04
C GLY A 209 17.62 -25.88 -18.25
N LEU A 210 18.28 -25.11 -19.12
CA LEU A 210 17.74 -24.59 -20.38
C LEU A 210 17.95 -25.55 -21.55
#